data_AF-A0A4V1LGH7-F1
#
_entry.id   AF-A0A4V1LGH7-F1
#
_cell.length_a   1.000
_cell.length_b   1.000
_cell.length_c   1.000
_cell.angle_alpha   90.00
_cell.angle_beta   90.00
_cell.angle_gamma   90.00
#
_symmetry.space_group_name_H-M   'P 1'
#
loop_
_entity.id
_entity.type
_entity.pdbx_description
1 polymer ?
#
loop_
_entity_poly.entity_id
_entity_poly.type
_entity_poly.pdbx_seq_one_letter_code
_entity_poly.pdbx_strand_id
1 'polypeptide(L)'
;MKKLMIVILGTMFILAACGGANANDSASTGGFDAEKAANDYKVCAACHGSDLQGSKGGAGLDRPISGLAKEKVLTAIQEGPGVMPKDMITGEAAENLAEWISKQ
;
A
#
# COMPACT_ATOMS: atom_id res chain seq x y z
N MET A 1 17.00 -41.90 -33.50
CA MET A 1 17.14 -40.57 -34.13
C MET A 1 15.73 -40.05 -34.39
N LYS A 2 15.09 -39.42 -33.39
CA LYS A 2 14.94 -37.95 -33.31
C LYS A 2 14.44 -37.34 -34.62
N LYS A 3 13.12 -37.14 -34.70
CA LYS A 3 12.36 -36.06 -35.38
C LYS A 3 10.85 -36.39 -35.24
N LEU A 4 10.10 -35.52 -34.54
CA LEU A 4 9.04 -34.64 -35.07
C LEU A 4 7.76 -35.44 -35.43
N MET A 5 6.54 -35.19 -34.98
CA MET A 5 5.80 -33.96 -34.62
C MET A 5 4.56 -34.28 -33.76
N ILE A 6 3.71 -33.25 -33.53
CA ILE A 6 2.40 -33.15 -32.84
C ILE A 6 2.59 -32.50 -31.46
N VAL A 7 2.72 -31.17 -31.35
CA VAL A 7 1.67 -30.13 -31.53
C VAL A 7 0.37 -30.49 -30.84
N ILE A 8 0.23 -30.08 -29.56
CA ILE A 8 -1.05 -29.60 -29.03
C ILE A 8 -0.78 -28.34 -28.21
N LEU A 9 -1.23 -27.24 -28.79
CA LEU A 9 -1.40 -25.92 -28.23
C LEU A 9 -2.55 -26.01 -27.20
N GLY A 10 -2.22 -25.89 -25.92
CA GLY A 10 -3.18 -25.96 -24.81
C GLY A 10 -3.23 -24.67 -24.02
N THR A 11 -3.51 -23.56 -24.70
CA THR A 11 -3.97 -22.32 -24.06
C THR A 11 -5.35 -22.57 -23.47
N MET A 12 -5.39 -22.96 -22.20
CA MET A 12 -6.61 -22.89 -21.38
C MET A 12 -6.53 -21.63 -20.53
N PHE A 13 -6.75 -20.52 -21.22
CA PHE A 13 -7.00 -19.21 -20.63
C PHE A 13 -8.52 -19.01 -20.66
N ILE A 14 -9.23 -19.58 -19.69
CA ILE A 14 -10.63 -19.22 -19.47
C ILE A 14 -10.93 -19.35 -17.98
N LEU A 15 -11.06 -18.23 -17.27
CA LEU A 15 -12.21 -18.04 -16.38
C LEU A 15 -12.41 -16.56 -15.99
N ALA A 16 -13.69 -16.21 -15.90
CA ALA A 16 -14.25 -14.95 -15.41
C ALA A 16 -14.38 -13.80 -16.44
N ALA A 17 -15.20 -14.05 -17.46
CA ALA A 17 -16.18 -13.04 -17.86
C ALA A 17 -17.39 -13.13 -16.89
N CYS A 18 -17.49 -12.13 -16.02
CA CYS A 18 -18.71 -11.72 -15.31
C CYS A 18 -18.53 -10.19 -15.20
N GLY A 19 -19.34 -9.33 -15.80
CA GLY A 19 -20.79 -9.38 -15.84
C GLY A 19 -21.33 -8.53 -14.68
N GLY A 20 -21.69 -7.28 -14.96
CA GLY A 20 -22.65 -6.55 -14.14
C GLY A 20 -22.10 -5.56 -13.11
N ALA A 21 -22.21 -4.28 -13.48
CA ALA A 21 -22.79 -3.19 -12.67
C ALA A 21 -22.54 -3.14 -11.16
N ASN A 22 -22.00 -1.99 -10.74
CA ASN A 22 -22.22 -1.33 -9.45
C ASN A 22 -21.80 -2.10 -8.20
N ALA A 23 -20.59 -1.82 -7.72
CA ALA A 23 -20.44 -1.05 -6.49
C ALA A 23 -18.97 -0.68 -6.37
N ASN A 24 -18.73 0.59 -6.08
CA ASN A 24 -17.52 1.12 -5.52
C ASN A 24 -17.35 0.53 -4.10
N ASP A 25 -17.13 -0.78 -4.01
CA ASP A 25 -16.77 -1.44 -2.76
C ASP A 25 -15.25 -1.26 -2.59
N SER A 26 -14.87 -0.02 -2.26
CA SER A 26 -13.67 0.25 -1.48
C SER A 26 -13.69 -0.76 -0.35
N ALA A 27 -12.78 -1.72 -0.38
CA ALA A 27 -12.67 -2.77 0.63
C ALA A 27 -12.45 -2.11 2.00
N SER A 28 -13.56 -1.78 2.67
CA SER A 28 -13.62 -1.17 4.00
C SER A 28 -13.42 -2.27 5.04
N THR A 29 -12.29 -2.97 4.95
CA THR A 29 -11.83 -3.84 6.01
C THR A 29 -11.11 -2.97 7.04
N GLY A 30 -11.86 -2.21 7.86
CA GLY A 30 -11.28 -1.52 9.02
C GLY A 30 -11.57 -0.03 9.21
N GLY A 31 -12.60 0.55 8.58
CA GLY A 31 -12.97 1.95 8.82
C GLY A 31 -12.06 2.98 8.13
N PHE A 32 -11.35 2.56 7.09
CA PHE A 32 -10.54 3.39 6.20
C PHE A 32 -10.72 2.92 4.75
N ASP A 33 -10.43 3.80 3.80
CA ASP A 33 -10.32 3.48 2.38
C ASP A 33 -8.90 3.01 2.07
N ALA A 34 -8.76 1.69 1.84
CA ALA A 34 -7.48 1.04 1.59
C ALA A 34 -6.83 1.48 0.27
N GLU A 35 -7.62 1.71 -0.77
CA GLU A 35 -7.11 2.10 -2.10
C GLU A 35 -6.56 3.52 -2.04
N LYS A 36 -7.32 4.44 -1.43
CA LYS A 36 -6.90 5.81 -1.22
C LYS A 36 -5.67 5.87 -0.31
N ALA A 37 -5.64 5.11 0.79
CA ALA A 37 -4.48 5.06 1.67
C ALA A 37 -3.22 4.54 0.96
N ALA A 38 -3.34 3.46 0.18
CA ALA A 38 -2.23 2.92 -0.59
C ALA A 38 -1.73 3.91 -1.65
N ASN A 39 -2.63 4.69 -2.26
CA ASN A 39 -2.26 5.74 -3.20
C ASN A 39 -1.55 6.91 -2.51
N ASP A 40 -2.07 7.35 -1.37
CA ASP A 40 -1.49 8.42 -0.54
C ASP A 40 -0.11 8.00 0.00
N TYR A 41 0.09 6.72 0.35
CA TYR A 41 1.37 6.19 0.84
C TYR A 41 2.52 6.29 -0.18
N LYS A 42 2.23 6.45 -1.48
CA LYS A 42 3.26 6.52 -2.54
C LYS A 42 4.27 7.64 -2.28
N VAL A 43 3.86 8.75 -1.67
CA VAL A 43 4.77 9.86 -1.33
C VAL A 43 5.69 9.52 -0.14
N CYS A 44 5.27 8.60 0.72
CA CYS A 44 6.01 8.15 1.90
C CYS A 44 7.00 7.02 1.56
N ALA A 45 6.67 6.19 0.56
CA ALA A 45 7.44 5.02 0.16
C ALA A 45 8.89 5.34 -0.26
N ALA A 46 9.16 6.57 -0.71
CA ALA A 46 10.50 7.02 -1.06
C ALA A 46 11.49 6.94 0.13
N CYS A 47 11.01 7.11 1.36
CA CYS A 47 11.83 7.05 2.57
C CYS A 47 11.51 5.82 3.44
N HIS A 48 10.25 5.39 3.47
CA HIS A 48 9.77 4.28 4.31
C HIS A 48 9.75 2.92 3.59
N GLY A 49 10.15 2.86 2.32
CA GLY A 49 10.09 1.65 1.49
C GLY A 49 8.67 1.33 1.05
N SER A 50 8.51 0.59 -0.05
CA SER A 50 7.19 0.16 -0.52
C SER A 50 6.49 -0.82 0.45
N ASP A 51 7.26 -1.46 1.32
CA ASP A 51 6.85 -2.48 2.27
C ASP A 51 6.83 -1.99 3.74
N LEU A 52 7.00 -0.69 3.98
CA LEU A 52 7.03 -0.07 5.31
C LEU A 52 8.23 -0.49 6.19
N GLN A 53 9.19 -1.22 5.63
CA GLN A 53 10.36 -1.73 6.35
C GLN A 53 11.49 -0.69 6.44
N GLY A 54 11.30 0.48 5.84
CA GLY A 54 12.28 1.54 5.76
C GLY A 54 13.20 1.44 4.55
N SER A 55 13.72 2.58 4.08
CA SER A 55 14.70 2.62 2.99
C SER A 55 16.13 2.55 3.54
N LYS A 56 16.98 1.74 2.90
CA LYS A 56 18.44 1.78 3.14
C LYS A 56 18.96 3.16 2.72
N GLY A 57 19.30 4.00 3.70
CA GLY A 57 19.93 5.31 3.47
C GLY A 57 19.10 6.53 3.90
N GLY A 58 17.86 6.36 4.35
CA GLY A 58 17.07 7.42 4.99
C GLY A 58 17.48 7.62 6.46
N ALA A 59 17.34 8.84 7.00
CA ALA A 59 17.73 9.10 8.37
C ALA A 59 16.75 8.42 9.35
N GLY A 60 17.18 7.31 9.95
CA GLY A 60 16.53 6.67 11.10
C GLY A 60 15.43 5.66 10.80
N LEU A 61 15.33 5.15 9.57
CA LEU A 61 14.34 4.13 9.18
C LEU A 61 14.98 2.77 8.93
N ASP A 62 15.84 2.34 9.85
CA ASP A 62 16.24 0.95 10.07
C ASP A 62 15.20 0.16 10.88
N ARG A 63 14.01 0.75 11.08
CA ARG A 63 12.88 0.18 11.81
C ARG A 63 11.61 0.23 10.97
N PRO A 64 10.82 -0.85 10.96
CA PRO A 64 9.54 -0.86 10.29
C PRO A 64 8.56 0.11 10.96
N ILE A 65 7.67 0.70 10.15
CA ILE A 65 6.56 1.54 10.63
C ILE A 65 5.21 0.80 10.69
N SER A 66 5.19 -0.47 10.31
CA SER A 66 4.04 -1.38 10.50
C SER A 66 3.76 -1.61 12.00
N GLY A 67 2.50 -1.86 12.34
CA GLY A 67 2.04 -2.08 13.72
C GLY A 67 2.14 -0.87 14.67
N LEU A 68 2.39 0.34 14.18
CA LEU A 68 2.29 1.56 14.99
C LEU A 68 0.81 1.92 15.23
N ALA A 69 0.49 2.42 16.43
CA ALA A 69 -0.85 2.94 16.71
C ALA A 69 -1.19 4.12 15.79
N LYS A 70 -2.44 4.20 15.34
CA LYS A 70 -2.95 5.25 14.44
C LYS A 70 -2.54 6.65 14.90
N GLU A 71 -2.76 6.97 16.17
CA GLU A 71 -2.50 8.30 16.74
C GLU A 71 -1.02 8.65 16.61
N LYS A 72 -0.14 7.66 16.87
CA LYS A 72 1.30 7.85 16.73
C LYS A 72 1.72 8.09 15.28
N VAL A 73 1.09 7.40 14.33
CA VAL A 73 1.34 7.61 12.89
C VAL A 73 0.85 8.99 12.48
N LEU A 74 -0.35 9.40 12.90
CA LEU A 74 -0.92 10.70 12.58
C LEU A 74 -0.07 11.84 13.14
N THR A 75 0.36 11.76 14.41
CA THR A 75 1.28 12.73 15.00
C THR A 75 2.60 12.79 14.24
N ALA A 76 3.17 11.64 13.83
CA ALA A 76 4.40 11.64 13.04
C ALA A 76 4.22 12.34 11.68
N ILE A 77 3.08 12.15 11.01
CA ILE A 77 2.73 12.83 9.76
C ILE A 77 2.62 14.35 9.97
N GLN A 78 1.98 14.78 11.06
CA GLN A 78 1.75 16.20 11.37
C GLN A 78 2.99 16.93 11.87
N GLU A 79 3.83 16.27 12.67
CA GLU A 79 4.99 16.91 13.31
C GLU A 79 6.29 16.71 12.55
N GLY A 80 6.42 15.64 11.75
CA GLY A 80 7.62 15.36 10.97
C GLY A 80 8.86 15.08 11.82
N PRO A 81 8.96 13.91 12.48
CA PRO A 81 10.09 13.62 13.36
C PRO A 81 11.42 13.45 12.59
N GLY A 82 12.49 14.01 13.17
CA GLY A 82 13.85 13.87 12.64
C GLY A 82 14.01 14.56 11.29
N VAL A 83 14.13 13.77 10.21
CA VAL A 83 14.23 14.29 8.83
C VAL A 83 12.92 14.18 8.05
N MET A 84 11.89 13.58 8.64
CA MET A 84 10.59 13.45 8.00
C MET A 84 9.97 14.85 7.86
N PRO A 85 9.60 15.30 6.65
CA PRO A 85 8.90 16.57 6.52
C PRO A 85 7.54 16.49 7.20
N LYS A 86 7.17 17.57 7.89
CA LYS A 86 5.86 17.73 8.53
C LYS A 86 4.78 18.01 7.49
N ASP A 87 3.53 17.67 7.81
CA ASP A 87 2.34 17.99 7.01
C ASP A 87 2.40 17.47 5.54
N MET A 88 3.12 16.36 5.29
CA MET A 88 3.21 15.74 3.95
C MET A 88 1.84 15.34 3.39
N ILE A 89 0.92 15.00 4.28
CA ILE A 89 -0.50 14.80 4.01
C ILE A 89 -1.29 15.29 5.22
N THR A 90 -2.49 15.83 4.99
CA THR A 90 -3.26 16.53 6.03
C THR A 90 -4.74 16.14 6.02
N GLY A 91 -5.45 16.48 7.10
CA GLY A 91 -6.89 16.28 7.22
C GLY A 91 -7.28 14.79 7.15
N GLU A 92 -8.46 14.52 6.58
CA GLU A 92 -9.01 13.16 6.46
C GLU A 92 -8.06 12.20 5.71
N ALA A 93 -7.25 12.70 4.78
CA ALA A 93 -6.30 11.87 4.06
C ALA A 93 -5.17 11.37 4.98
N ALA A 94 -4.71 12.20 5.92
CA ALA A 94 -3.73 11.80 6.93
C ALA A 94 -4.31 10.78 7.91
N GLU A 95 -5.56 10.99 8.35
CA GLU A 95 -6.25 10.06 9.24
C GLU A 95 -6.49 8.69 8.59
N ASN A 96 -6.91 8.69 7.32
CA ASN A 96 -7.12 7.48 6.53
C ASN A 96 -5.82 6.70 6.34
N LEU A 97 -4.73 7.41 6.00
CA LEU A 97 -3.40 6.81 5.86
C LEU A 97 -2.89 6.26 7.19
N ALA A 98 -3.07 6.99 8.28
CA ALA A 98 -2.64 6.57 9.61
C ALA A 98 -3.37 5.31 10.09
N GLU A 99 -4.69 5.24 9.85
CA GLU A 99 -5.47 4.04 10.17
C GLU A 99 -4.98 2.85 9.34
N TRP A 100 -4.77 3.04 8.03
CA TRP A 100 -4.25 2.00 7.15
C TRP A 100 -2.89 1.47 7.64
N ILE A 101 -1.90 2.35 7.88
CA ILE A 101 -0.57 1.95 8.38
C ILE A 101 -0.68 1.18 9.70
N SER A 102 -1.62 1.53 10.58
CA SER A 102 -1.80 0.83 11.86
C SER A 102 -2.28 -0.62 11.72
N LYS A 103 -2.80 -1.00 10.55
CA LYS A 103 -3.24 -2.37 10.24
C LYS A 103 -2.24 -3.16 9.40
N GLN A 104 -1.12 -2.55 9.00
CA GLN A 104 -0.06 -3.21 8.25
C GLN A 104 0.88 -4.00 9.15
#